data_AF-A0A392SEF5-F1
#
_entry.id   AF-A0A392SEF5-F1
#
_cell.length_a   1.000
_cell.length_b   1.000
_cell.length_c   1.000
_cell.angle_alpha   90.00
_cell.angle_beta   90.00
_cell.angle_gamma   90.00
#
_symmetry.space_group_name_H-M   'P 1'
#
loop_
_entity.id
_entity.type
_entity.pdbx_description
1 polymer ?
#
loop_
_entity_poly.entity_id
_entity_poly.type
_entity_poly.pdbx_seq_one_letter_code
_entity_poly.pdbx_strand_id
1 'polypeptide(L)'
;MELVEEIAMDVLNKLNRVYVGDLDQQIAKLEQLAKLQYEFYERAPTIEDFFKYKATDQRITELNMERSLCLLRLSPDLLSHLESNDNNIFGF
;
A
#
# COMPACT_ATOMS: atom_id res chain seq x y z
N MET A 1 22.76 1.25 28.23
CA MET A 1 22.12 0.42 27.18
C MET A 1 21.26 1.29 26.26
N GLU A 2 20.64 2.34 26.81
CA GLU A 2 19.85 3.37 26.09
C GLU A 2 20.49 3.92 24.80
N LEU A 3 21.78 4.26 24.78
CA LEU A 3 22.43 4.82 23.57
C LEU A 3 22.32 3.90 22.34
N VAL A 4 22.40 2.58 22.54
CA VAL A 4 22.30 1.60 21.44
C VAL A 4 20.85 1.52 20.94
N GLU A 5 19.88 1.61 21.84
CA GLU A 5 18.44 1.62 21.51
C GLU A 5 18.04 2.90 20.76
N GLU A 6 18.55 4.06 21.18
CA GLU A 6 18.35 5.33 20.47
C GLU A 6 18.92 5.29 19.05
N ILE A 7 20.14 4.78 18.87
CA ILE A 7 20.76 4.63 17.55
C ILE A 7 19.94 3.66 16.68
N ALA A 8 19.51 2.53 17.22
CA ALA A 8 18.68 1.57 16.49
C ALA A 8 17.36 2.19 16.03
N MET A 9 16.72 2.98 16.90
CA MET A 9 15.47 3.67 16.58
C MET A 9 15.65 4.76 15.52
N ASP A 10 16.74 5.54 15.59
CA ASP A 10 17.07 6.54 14.56
C ASP A 10 17.34 5.91 13.19
N VAL A 11 18.12 4.81 13.15
CA VAL A 11 18.37 4.05 11.92
C VAL A 11 17.07 3.49 11.34
N LEU A 12 16.22 2.88 12.17
CA LEU A 12 14.93 2.34 11.73
C LEU A 12 14.02 3.44 11.15
N ASN A 13 13.97 4.62 11.79
CA ASN A 13 13.19 5.75 11.30
C ASN A 13 13.71 6.28 9.95
N LYS A 14 15.02 6.34 9.77
CA LYS A 14 15.64 6.76 8.49
C LYS A 14 15.31 5.77 7.38
N LEU A 15 15.42 4.46 7.65
CA LEU A 15 15.08 3.42 6.69
C LEU A 15 13.59 3.47 6.30
N ASN A 16 12.69 3.61 7.27
CA ASN A 16 11.25 3.73 6.99
C ASN A 16 10.94 4.96 6.13
N ARG A 17 11.60 6.10 6.35
CA ARG A 17 11.41 7.30 5.52
C ARG A 17 11.85 7.09 4.08
N VAL A 18 13.00 6.46 3.86
CA VAL A 18 13.49 6.13 2.51
C VAL A 18 12.51 5.19 1.83
N TYR A 19 12.10 4.12 2.53
CA TYR A 19 11.18 3.13 2.00
C TYR A 19 9.82 3.71 1.61
N VAL A 20 9.20 4.51 2.50
CA VAL A 20 7.94 5.21 2.19
C VAL A 20 8.09 6.15 0.99
N GLY A 21 9.24 6.83 0.87
CA GLY A 21 9.53 7.67 -0.28
C GLY A 21 9.58 6.88 -1.60
N ASP A 22 10.17 5.69 -1.59
CA ASP A 22 10.20 4.80 -2.76
C ASP A 22 8.80 4.27 -3.11
N LEU A 23 7.97 3.96 -2.10
CA LEU A 23 6.57 3.61 -2.30
C LEU A 23 5.77 4.75 -2.93
N ASP A 24 5.94 5.98 -2.44
CA ASP A 24 5.27 7.18 -2.98
C ASP A 24 5.61 7.37 -4.47
N GLN A 25 6.86 7.18 -4.86
CA GLN A 25 7.28 7.26 -6.26
C GLN A 25 6.67 6.15 -7.13
N GLN A 26 6.57 4.93 -6.61
CA GLN A 26 5.95 3.81 -7.33
C GLN A 26 4.44 4.01 -7.50
N ILE A 27 3.75 4.44 -6.44
CA ILE A 27 2.31 4.75 -6.46
C ILE A 27 2.04 5.83 -7.51
N ALA A 28 2.79 6.94 -7.49
CA ALA A 28 2.59 8.03 -8.45
C ALA A 28 2.76 7.59 -9.92
N LYS A 29 3.72 6.71 -10.20
CA LYS A 29 3.90 6.14 -11.56
C LYS A 29 2.73 5.25 -11.96
N LEU A 30 2.25 4.42 -11.04
CA LEU A 30 1.14 3.51 -11.31
C LEU A 30 -0.20 4.27 -11.45
N GLU A 31 -0.41 5.34 -10.69
CA GLU A 31 -1.59 6.21 -10.85
C GLU A 31 -1.64 6.84 -12.24
N GLN A 32 -0.51 7.33 -12.74
CA GLN A 32 -0.40 7.83 -14.12
C GLN A 32 -0.69 6.73 -15.15
N LEU A 33 -0.17 5.52 -14.94
CA LEU A 33 -0.44 4.38 -15.81
C LEU A 33 -1.92 3.97 -15.79
N ALA A 34 -2.53 3.87 -14.61
CA ALA A 34 -3.94 3.51 -14.44
C ALA A 34 -4.85 4.52 -15.16
N LYS A 35 -4.56 5.81 -15.03
CA LYS A 35 -5.27 6.87 -15.76
C LYS A 35 -5.19 6.66 -17.28
N LEU A 36 -4.00 6.43 -17.82
CA LEU A 36 -3.83 6.21 -19.26
C LEU A 36 -4.51 4.92 -19.74
N GLN A 37 -4.45 3.84 -18.95
CA GLN A 37 -5.14 2.58 -19.26
C GLN A 37 -6.66 2.73 -19.26
N TYR A 38 -7.21 3.49 -18.30
CA TYR A 38 -8.64 3.78 -18.24
C TYR A 38 -9.09 4.62 -19.44
N GLU A 39 -8.38 5.70 -19.75
CA GLU A 39 -8.66 6.55 -20.93
C GLU A 39 -8.58 5.75 -22.24
N PHE A 40 -7.66 4.79 -22.34
CA PHE A 40 -7.55 3.90 -23.50
C PHE A 40 -8.74 2.94 -23.60
N TYR A 41 -9.09 2.28 -22.49
CA TYR A 41 -10.25 1.41 -22.40
C TYR A 41 -11.56 2.13 -22.75
N GLU A 42 -11.77 3.36 -22.28
CA GLU A 42 -12.96 4.14 -22.63
C GLU A 42 -13.07 4.43 -24.13
N ARG A 43 -11.94 4.62 -24.82
CA ARG A 43 -11.90 4.90 -26.27
C ARG A 43 -12.05 3.64 -27.12
N ALA A 44 -11.52 2.52 -26.67
CA ALA A 44 -11.55 1.24 -27.38
C ALA A 44 -11.75 0.08 -26.39
N PRO A 45 -12.99 -0.15 -25.93
CA PRO A 45 -13.24 -1.04 -24.81
C PRO A 45 -13.04 -2.50 -25.19
N THR A 46 -11.90 -3.07 -24.78
CA THR A 46 -11.69 -4.50 -24.75
C THR A 46 -11.70 -5.01 -23.30
N ILE A 47 -12.11 -6.27 -23.13
CA ILE A 47 -12.09 -6.94 -21.82
C ILE A 47 -10.64 -7.02 -21.29
N GLU A 48 -9.67 -7.21 -22.18
CA GLU A 48 -8.25 -7.30 -21.82
C GLU A 48 -7.74 -5.97 -21.23
N ASP A 49 -8.09 -4.84 -21.83
CA ASP A 49 -7.65 -3.52 -21.36
C ASP A 49 -8.32 -3.13 -20.04
N PHE A 50 -9.58 -3.55 -19.83
CA PHE A 50 -10.23 -3.43 -18.53
C PHE A 50 -9.46 -4.20 -17.45
N PHE A 51 -9.06 -5.46 -17.72
CA PHE A 51 -8.29 -6.24 -16.76
C PHE A 51 -6.90 -5.66 -16.50
N LYS A 52 -6.24 -5.07 -17.50
CA LYS A 52 -4.98 -4.35 -17.31
C LYS A 52 -5.16 -3.16 -16.36
N TYR A 53 -6.19 -2.35 -16.57
CA TYR A 53 -6.54 -1.25 -15.66
C TYR A 53 -6.79 -1.76 -14.24
N LYS A 54 -7.64 -2.79 -14.07
CA LYS A 54 -7.96 -3.35 -12.75
C LYS A 54 -6.74 -3.95 -12.05
N ALA A 55 -5.80 -4.57 -12.77
CA ALA A 55 -4.56 -5.07 -12.20
C ALA A 55 -3.67 -3.93 -11.68
N THR A 56 -3.57 -2.82 -12.41
CA THR A 56 -2.83 -1.64 -11.96
C THR A 56 -3.49 -0.98 -10.74
N ASP A 57 -4.81 -0.82 -10.76
CA ASP A 57 -5.63 -0.31 -9.64
C ASP A 57 -5.46 -1.14 -8.36
N GLN A 58 -5.49 -2.47 -8.51
CA GLN A 58 -5.22 -3.41 -7.42
C GLN A 58 -3.81 -3.22 -6.86
N ARG A 59 -2.79 -3.09 -7.72
CA ARG A 59 -1.41 -2.90 -7.28
C ARG A 59 -1.20 -1.59 -6.53
N ILE A 60 -1.87 -0.51 -6.95
CA ILE A 60 -1.87 0.77 -6.22
C ILE A 60 -2.46 0.59 -4.82
N THR A 61 -3.56 -0.16 -4.72
CA THR A 61 -4.22 -0.46 -3.43
C THR A 61 -3.28 -1.19 -2.48
N GLU A 62 -2.59 -2.23 -2.96
CA GLU A 62 -1.60 -2.97 -2.16
C GLU A 62 -0.46 -2.09 -1.66
N LEU A 63 0.11 -1.24 -2.52
CA LEU A 63 1.20 -0.33 -2.14
C LEU A 63 0.74 0.72 -1.13
N ASN A 64 -0.50 1.22 -1.24
CA ASN A 64 -1.08 2.13 -0.26
C ASN A 64 -1.30 1.46 1.10
N MET A 65 -1.71 0.19 1.12
CA MET A 65 -1.78 -0.60 2.35
C MET A 65 -0.39 -0.75 2.97
N GLU A 66 0.61 -1.18 2.19
CA GLU A 66 1.99 -1.34 2.64
C GLU A 66 2.59 -0.03 3.20
N ARG A 67 2.37 1.08 2.48
CA ARG A 67 2.73 2.42 2.94
C ARG A 67 2.11 2.76 4.29
N SER A 68 0.82 2.45 4.44
CA SER A 68 0.07 2.70 5.68
C SER A 68 0.61 1.86 6.84
N LEU A 69 0.95 0.58 6.59
CA LEU A 69 1.59 -0.29 7.59
C LEU A 69 2.92 0.29 8.05
N CYS A 70 3.76 0.75 7.12
CA CYS A 70 5.05 1.35 7.44
C CYS A 70 4.91 2.65 8.26
N LEU A 71 4.00 3.55 7.86
CA LEU A 71 3.75 4.81 8.56
C LEU A 71 3.19 4.61 9.97
N LEU A 72 2.29 3.64 10.13
CA LEU A 72 1.71 3.27 11.42
C LEU A 72 2.64 2.38 12.26
N ARG A 73 3.78 1.94 11.69
CA ARG A 73 4.72 1.00 12.30
C ARG A 73 4.04 -0.31 12.73
N LEU A 74 3.05 -0.75 11.94
CA LEU A 74 2.33 -1.99 12.19
C LEU A 74 3.20 -3.16 11.73
N SER A 75 3.54 -4.03 12.66
CA SER A 75 4.18 -5.32 12.36
C SER A 75 3.10 -6.37 12.05
N PRO A 76 3.44 -7.43 11.29
CA PRO A 76 2.53 -8.56 11.07
C PRO A 76 2.00 -9.17 12.38
N ASP A 77 2.80 -9.13 13.44
CA ASP A 77 2.44 -9.58 14.78
C ASP A 77 1.30 -8.73 15.38
N LEU A 78 1.38 -7.39 15.27
CA LEU A 78 0.32 -6.48 15.71
C LEU A 78 -0.96 -6.62 14.88
N LEU A 79 -0.84 -6.96 13.60
CA LEU A 79 -1.97 -7.21 12.72
C LEU A 79 -2.69 -8.53 13.06
N SER A 80 -1.96 -9.55 13.51
CA SER A 80 -2.55 -10.85 13.90
C SER A 80 -3.57 -10.74 15.04
N HIS A 81 -3.43 -9.70 15.88
CA HIS A 81 -4.38 -9.39 16.96
C HIS A 81 -5.65 -8.69 16.48
N LEU A 82 -5.66 -8.10 15.28
CA LEU A 82 -6.83 -7.42 14.70
C LEU A 82 -7.75 -8.40 13.95
N GLU A 83 -7.22 -9.49 13.41
CA GLU A 83 -8.00 -10.52 12.70
C GLU A 83 -8.92 -11.35 13.62
N SER A 84 -8.74 -11.28 14.95
CA SER A 84 -9.49 -12.10 15.91
C SER A 84 -10.92 -11.62 16.23
N ASN A 85 -11.49 -10.66 15.49
CA ASN A 85 -12.80 -10.09 15.81
C ASN A 85 -13.88 -10.24 14.72
N ASP A 86 -13.83 -11.31 13.93
CA ASP A 86 -14.89 -11.72 12.98
C ASP A 86 -16.12 -12.32 13.68
N ASN A 87 -16.59 -11.69 14.76
CA ASN A 87 -17.83 -12.04 15.44
C ASN A 87 -18.60 -10.77 15.85
N ASN A 88 -19.21 -10.08 14.89
CA ASN A 88 -20.58 -9.55 15.02
C ASN A 88 -21.04 -8.77 13.77
N ILE A 89 -21.90 -9.42 12.99
CA ILE A 89 -23.25 -8.97 12.62
C ILE A 89 -23.38 -7.47 12.26
N PHE A 90 -23.38 -7.16 10.96
CA PHE A 90 -24.21 -6.10 10.42
C PHE A 90 -25.27 -6.71 9.50
N GLY A 91 -26.41 -7.06 10.10
CA GLY A 91 -27.68 -7.03 9.41
C GLY A 91 -28.33 -5.67 9.68
N PHE A 92 -28.53 -4.88 8.63
CA PHE A 92 -29.65 -3.95 8.41
C PHE A 92 -29.75 -3.67 6.92
#